data_AF-A0A124G133-F1
#
_entry.id   AF-A0A124G133-F1
#
_cell.length_a   1.000
_cell.length_b   1.000
_cell.length_c   1.000
_cell.angle_alpha   90.00
_cell.angle_beta   90.00
_cell.angle_gamma   90.00
#
_symmetry.space_group_name_H-M   'P 1'
#
loop_
_entity.id
_entity.type
_entity.pdbx_description
1 polymer ?
#
loop_
_entity_poly.entity_id
_entity_poly.type
_entity_poly.pdbx_seq_one_letter_code
_entity_poly.pdbx_strand_id
1 'polypeptide(L)'
;MEMPEWIRNPGEFDIRKILQDSLCYLASGLHGHFVKCYMGNAYSFVYIDYYISREDLLQDMAEHGFKGYRVIRQESIDPYRLHPSGWDALTWYYREDDPRGERRSHHLRGDRERGYFAGYRGILNTSWKKVLPAEGDGNPNSWREIQKEPFAEWFILERTEEYDETHNPKRFSFFFLNTEAVAAYQALYLENRIAPKIIVIPQYGFGMNWTEFGHREKILARTIFYPNNPLPEYIVGMSGFTEPWPEYTNRVKKYFNGYNFCVTIWRYSGDPARLNPPVSEQRGNRKKEPSENELVFVENGEFEMSEVWEGENGKERKTLYVILTYDFYIGKYTVTCQEYSRFCRETGAEEFIDRYFPNVRKPAVRVNWFEAIAYCNWLSEKEGLPPAYDELGKLLDCDGSHTTDLRRVAGYRLPTEAEWEYAARGGNKSRD
;
A
#
# COMPACT_ATOMS: atom_id res chain seq x y z
N MET A 1 3.80 -1.13 27.03
CA MET A 1 3.69 -0.29 25.81
C MET A 1 2.42 0.52 25.94
N GLU A 2 2.47 1.83 25.77
CA GLU A 2 1.25 2.66 25.79
C GLU A 2 0.38 2.33 24.56
N MET A 3 -0.93 2.30 24.75
CA MET A 3 -1.88 2.02 23.66
C MET A 3 -1.83 3.13 22.60
N PRO A 4 -1.61 2.80 21.31
CA PRO A 4 -1.58 3.78 20.23
C PRO A 4 -2.85 4.62 20.14
N GLU A 5 -2.70 5.90 19.78
CA GLU A 5 -3.82 6.84 19.68
C GLU A 5 -4.87 6.40 18.65
N TRP A 6 -4.46 5.79 17.54
CA TRP A 6 -5.37 5.28 16.51
C TRP A 6 -6.20 4.07 16.95
N ILE A 7 -5.83 3.41 18.05
CA ILE A 7 -6.63 2.34 18.69
C ILE A 7 -7.51 2.92 19.79
N ARG A 8 -7.01 3.96 20.49
CA ARG A 8 -7.76 4.72 21.49
C ARG A 8 -8.93 5.47 20.85
N ASN A 9 -8.73 6.02 19.66
CA ASN A 9 -9.73 6.75 18.89
C ASN A 9 -9.70 6.26 17.43
N PRO A 10 -10.41 5.15 17.12
CA PRO A 10 -10.32 4.51 15.81
C PRO A 10 -11.01 5.31 14.71
N GLY A 11 -10.21 6.10 13.99
CA GLY A 11 -10.58 6.80 12.76
C GLY A 11 -10.55 5.89 11.53
N GLU A 12 -10.22 6.44 10.37
CA GLU A 12 -10.15 5.70 9.11
C GLU A 12 -9.05 4.63 9.09
N PHE A 13 -9.26 3.58 8.28
CA PHE A 13 -8.28 2.54 8.02
C PHE A 13 -6.99 3.12 7.42
N ASP A 14 -5.86 2.81 8.05
CA ASP A 14 -4.51 3.21 7.62
C ASP A 14 -3.58 2.00 7.75
N ILE A 15 -3.22 1.43 6.61
CA ILE A 15 -2.44 0.20 6.55
C ILE A 15 -1.07 0.35 7.25
N ARG A 16 -0.38 1.50 7.11
CA ARG A 16 0.94 1.69 7.72
C ARG A 16 0.85 1.66 9.25
N LYS A 17 -0.20 2.23 9.85
CA LYS A 17 -0.45 2.15 11.30
C LYS A 17 -0.72 0.72 11.77
N ILE A 18 -1.43 -0.06 10.97
CA ILE A 18 -1.76 -1.46 11.26
C ILE A 18 -0.51 -2.34 11.19
N LEU A 19 0.37 -2.11 10.21
CA LEU A 19 1.59 -2.90 10.03
C LEU A 19 2.69 -2.53 11.03
N GLN A 20 2.72 -1.29 11.49
CA GLN A 20 3.71 -0.81 12.45
C GLN A 20 3.55 -1.52 13.81
N ASP A 21 4.67 -2.05 14.32
CA ASP A 21 4.73 -2.79 15.59
C ASP A 21 3.73 -3.96 15.69
N SER A 22 3.31 -4.50 14.54
CA SER A 22 2.33 -5.57 14.48
C SER A 22 2.90 -6.93 14.88
N LEU A 23 2.01 -7.82 15.29
CA LEU A 23 2.23 -9.26 15.22
C LEU A 23 1.65 -9.76 13.90
N CYS A 24 2.50 -10.23 13.00
CA CYS A 24 2.12 -10.85 11.75
C CYS A 24 2.05 -12.37 11.94
N TYR A 25 0.85 -12.92 11.82
CA TYR A 25 0.59 -14.34 11.94
C TYR A 25 0.31 -14.92 10.55
N LEU A 26 1.21 -15.76 10.06
CA LEU A 26 1.07 -16.44 8.78
C LEU A 26 0.41 -17.81 9.04
N ALA A 27 -0.91 -17.91 8.92
CA ALA A 27 -1.70 -19.06 9.33
C ALA A 27 -2.14 -19.99 8.18
N SER A 28 -2.52 -21.20 8.60
CA SER A 28 -3.42 -22.09 7.88
C SER A 28 -4.28 -22.84 8.91
N GLY A 29 -5.60 -22.72 8.83
CA GLY A 29 -6.57 -23.56 9.54
C GLY A 29 -6.80 -23.22 11.02
N LEU A 30 -7.20 -24.23 11.81
CA LEU A 30 -7.68 -24.12 13.21
C LEU A 30 -6.65 -23.58 14.24
N HIS A 31 -5.46 -23.15 13.81
CA HIS A 31 -4.40 -22.66 14.70
C HIS A 31 -4.66 -21.22 15.23
N GLY A 32 -5.71 -20.54 14.76
CA GLY A 32 -6.16 -19.24 15.28
C GLY A 32 -6.44 -19.20 16.80
N HIS A 33 -6.64 -20.38 17.43
CA HIS A 33 -6.73 -20.52 18.89
C HIS A 33 -5.52 -19.94 19.64
N PHE A 34 -4.32 -19.92 19.04
CA PHE A 34 -3.16 -19.32 19.69
C PHE A 34 -3.33 -17.81 19.89
N VAL A 35 -3.84 -17.12 18.86
CA VAL A 35 -4.16 -15.69 18.90
C VAL A 35 -5.36 -15.43 19.83
N LYS A 36 -6.35 -16.33 19.83
CA LYS A 36 -7.51 -16.26 20.73
C LYS A 36 -7.18 -16.36 22.22
N CYS A 37 -6.07 -17.02 22.58
CA CYS A 37 -5.72 -17.35 23.96
C CYS A 37 -4.45 -16.67 24.49
N TYR A 38 -3.55 -16.17 23.64
CA TYR A 38 -2.23 -15.67 24.06
C TYR A 38 -1.82 -14.38 23.35
N MET A 39 -2.42 -13.25 23.75
CA MET A 39 -2.05 -11.91 23.26
C MET A 39 -1.31 -11.08 24.32
N GLY A 40 -0.05 -11.42 24.59
CA GLY A 40 0.82 -10.54 25.38
C GLY A 40 1.34 -9.36 24.54
N ASN A 41 1.09 -8.11 24.99
CA ASN A 41 1.79 -6.86 24.63
C ASN A 41 1.81 -6.36 23.17
N ALA A 42 1.06 -6.97 22.24
CA ALA A 42 0.85 -6.41 20.89
C ALA A 42 -0.53 -5.74 20.78
N TYR A 43 -0.58 -4.62 20.06
CA TYR A 43 -1.83 -3.87 19.84
C TYR A 43 -2.40 -4.05 18.44
N SER A 44 -1.62 -4.53 17.48
CA SER A 44 -2.05 -4.78 16.10
C SER A 44 -1.68 -6.20 15.69
N PHE A 45 -2.65 -6.93 15.20
CA PHE A 45 -2.52 -8.33 14.79
C PHE A 45 -2.93 -8.44 13.33
N VAL A 46 -2.00 -8.88 12.49
CA VAL A 46 -2.23 -9.11 11.07
C VAL A 46 -2.26 -10.61 10.85
N TYR A 47 -3.43 -11.15 10.58
CA TYR A 47 -3.68 -12.57 10.43
C TYR A 47 -3.93 -12.91 8.97
N ILE A 48 -3.11 -13.80 8.40
CA ILE A 48 -3.23 -14.19 7.00
C ILE A 48 -3.55 -15.68 6.94
N ASP A 49 -4.68 -16.04 6.34
CA ASP A 49 -5.08 -17.42 6.04
C ASP A 49 -5.47 -17.52 4.56
N TYR A 50 -5.74 -18.70 4.02
CA TYR A 50 -6.18 -18.89 2.63
C TYR A 50 -7.41 -19.81 2.49
N TYR A 51 -7.89 -20.40 3.60
CA TYR A 51 -8.86 -21.49 3.55
C TYR A 51 -10.27 -21.11 4.05
N ILE A 52 -10.43 -20.00 4.77
CA ILE A 52 -11.70 -19.58 5.36
C ILE A 52 -12.48 -18.64 4.43
N SER A 53 -13.79 -18.83 4.24
CA SER A 53 -14.58 -17.83 3.50
C SER A 53 -14.82 -16.58 4.36
N ARG A 54 -15.27 -15.49 3.72
CA ARG A 54 -15.61 -14.26 4.45
C ARG A 54 -16.78 -14.52 5.40
N GLU A 55 -17.78 -15.25 4.94
CA GLU A 55 -18.98 -15.62 5.69
C GLU A 55 -18.60 -16.45 6.91
N ASP A 56 -17.73 -17.45 6.75
CA ASP A 56 -17.26 -18.30 7.84
C ASP A 56 -16.47 -17.48 8.89
N LEU A 57 -15.62 -16.55 8.46
CA LEU A 57 -14.90 -15.65 9.38
C LEU A 57 -15.88 -14.80 10.20
N LEU A 58 -16.86 -14.18 9.53
CA LEU A 58 -17.82 -13.31 10.20
C LEU A 58 -18.71 -14.10 11.16
N GLN A 59 -19.09 -15.33 10.79
CA GLN A 59 -19.83 -16.23 11.66
C GLN A 59 -19.00 -16.62 12.89
N ASP A 60 -17.74 -17.02 12.73
CA ASP A 60 -16.85 -17.35 13.85
C ASP A 60 -16.62 -16.15 14.78
N MET A 61 -16.43 -14.96 14.20
CA MET A 61 -16.29 -13.72 14.96
C MET A 61 -17.56 -13.37 15.76
N ALA A 62 -18.74 -13.69 15.23
CA ALA A 62 -20.02 -13.45 15.90
C ALA A 62 -20.34 -14.50 16.98
N GLU A 63 -20.12 -15.79 16.70
CA GLU A 63 -20.45 -16.89 17.61
C GLU A 63 -19.42 -17.09 18.71
N HIS A 64 -18.15 -16.91 18.37
CA HIS A 64 -17.04 -17.34 19.21
C HIS A 64 -16.08 -16.20 19.55
N GLY A 65 -15.87 -15.27 18.61
CA GLY A 65 -15.09 -14.05 18.77
C GLY A 65 -13.77 -14.22 19.54
N PHE A 66 -13.39 -13.16 20.24
CA PHE A 66 -12.26 -13.16 21.18
C PHE A 66 -12.80 -13.17 22.61
N LYS A 67 -12.30 -14.10 23.43
CA LYS A 67 -12.80 -14.27 24.80
C LYS A 67 -12.58 -13.00 25.63
N GLY A 68 -13.67 -12.41 26.09
CA GLY A 68 -13.65 -11.17 26.88
C GLY A 68 -13.55 -9.89 26.05
N TYR A 69 -13.88 -9.94 24.77
CA TYR A 69 -13.85 -8.78 23.87
C TYR A 69 -15.14 -8.66 23.07
N ARG A 70 -15.50 -7.42 22.76
CA ARG A 70 -16.54 -7.06 21.79
C ARG A 70 -15.92 -6.29 20.62
N VAL A 71 -16.50 -6.42 19.44
CA VAL A 71 -16.13 -5.62 18.27
C VAL A 71 -16.73 -4.22 18.43
N ILE A 72 -15.90 -3.18 18.32
CA ILE A 72 -16.34 -1.77 18.38
C ILE A 72 -16.19 -1.04 17.04
N ARG A 73 -15.43 -1.62 16.10
CA ARG A 73 -15.33 -1.16 14.72
C ARG A 73 -15.08 -2.37 13.82
N GLN A 74 -15.73 -2.38 12.67
CA GLN A 74 -15.49 -3.34 11.60
C GLN A 74 -15.50 -2.58 10.27
N GLU A 75 -14.55 -2.89 9.40
CA GLU A 75 -14.49 -2.35 8.04
C GLU A 75 -14.05 -3.47 7.09
N SER A 76 -14.85 -3.68 6.03
CA SER A 76 -14.44 -4.53 4.91
C SER A 76 -13.50 -3.72 4.02
N ILE A 77 -12.30 -4.24 3.79
CA ILE A 77 -11.26 -3.50 3.08
C ILE A 77 -11.21 -3.95 1.64
N ASP A 78 -11.43 -3.00 0.73
CA ASP A 78 -11.17 -3.23 -0.70
C ASP A 78 -9.71 -3.68 -0.86
N PRO A 79 -9.48 -4.87 -1.43
CA PRO A 79 -8.13 -5.39 -1.54
C PRO A 79 -7.16 -4.52 -2.37
N TYR A 80 -7.66 -3.68 -3.28
CA TYR A 80 -6.83 -2.72 -4.02
C TYR A 80 -6.34 -1.56 -3.14
N ARG A 81 -6.99 -1.28 -2.01
CA ARG A 81 -6.48 -0.33 -0.98
C ARG A 81 -5.26 -0.89 -0.24
N LEU A 82 -5.01 -2.20 -0.31
CA LEU A 82 -3.87 -2.84 0.34
C LEU A 82 -2.61 -2.79 -0.53
N HIS A 83 -2.78 -3.06 -1.83
CA HIS A 83 -1.70 -2.91 -2.80
C HIS A 83 -2.26 -2.71 -4.22
N PRO A 84 -1.91 -1.61 -4.92
CA PRO A 84 -2.46 -1.29 -6.25
C PRO A 84 -2.12 -2.29 -7.36
N SER A 85 -1.14 -3.17 -7.13
CA SER A 85 -0.59 -4.09 -8.14
C SER A 85 -0.90 -5.55 -7.83
N GLY A 86 -1.87 -5.80 -6.95
CA GLY A 86 -2.20 -7.13 -6.44
C GLY A 86 -1.44 -7.47 -5.16
N TRP A 87 -2.04 -8.30 -4.33
CA TRP A 87 -1.62 -8.64 -2.97
C TRP A 87 -1.76 -10.15 -2.70
N ASP A 88 -2.12 -10.92 -3.73
CA ASP A 88 -2.49 -12.33 -3.64
C ASP A 88 -1.81 -13.17 -4.73
N ALA A 89 -1.59 -14.46 -4.47
CA ALA A 89 -0.91 -15.36 -5.41
C ALA A 89 -1.56 -15.45 -6.81
N LEU A 90 -2.87 -15.26 -6.93
CA LEU A 90 -3.62 -15.34 -8.20
C LEU A 90 -3.35 -14.13 -9.11
N THR A 91 -3.07 -12.98 -8.52
CA THR A 91 -2.62 -11.77 -9.24
C THR A 91 -1.09 -11.66 -9.30
N TRP A 92 -0.37 -12.39 -8.43
CA TRP A 92 1.04 -12.17 -8.15
C TRP A 92 2.04 -13.07 -8.88
N TYR A 93 1.75 -14.38 -9.01
CA TYR A 93 2.64 -15.36 -9.65
C TYR A 93 2.19 -15.79 -11.06
N TYR A 94 1.14 -15.17 -11.61
CA TYR A 94 0.63 -15.47 -12.96
C TYR A 94 1.01 -14.39 -13.98
N ARG A 95 1.71 -14.79 -15.08
CA ARG A 95 1.41 -14.54 -16.52
C ARG A 95 2.66 -14.70 -17.40
N GLU A 96 2.66 -15.65 -18.36
CA GLU A 96 2.10 -15.52 -19.73
C GLU A 96 2.28 -16.82 -20.57
N ASP A 97 3.17 -17.74 -20.16
CA ASP A 97 3.56 -18.91 -21.01
C ASP A 97 3.36 -20.30 -20.37
N ASP A 98 2.20 -20.61 -19.74
CA ASP A 98 1.93 -22.02 -19.34
C ASP A 98 1.32 -22.81 -20.52
N PRO A 99 2.05 -23.73 -21.17
CA PRO A 99 1.57 -24.48 -22.34
C PRO A 99 0.44 -25.47 -22.01
N ARG A 100 0.04 -25.60 -20.74
CA ARG A 100 -1.07 -26.44 -20.28
C ARG A 100 -2.35 -25.64 -19.97
N GLY A 101 -2.34 -24.32 -20.19
CA GLY A 101 -3.37 -23.38 -19.75
C GLY A 101 -4.70 -23.36 -20.52
N GLU A 102 -4.82 -23.99 -21.71
CA GLU A 102 -6.06 -23.90 -22.50
C GLU A 102 -7.12 -24.97 -22.18
N ARG A 103 -6.81 -25.98 -21.36
CA ARG A 103 -7.76 -27.06 -21.11
C ARG A 103 -7.87 -27.40 -19.64
N ARG A 104 -8.53 -26.55 -18.84
CA ARG A 104 -9.31 -26.94 -17.63
C ARG A 104 -9.93 -25.76 -16.84
N SER A 105 -10.27 -24.64 -17.47
CA SER A 105 -11.08 -23.58 -16.83
C SER A 105 -12.60 -23.89 -16.81
N HIS A 106 -12.99 -25.17 -16.88
CA HIS A 106 -14.39 -25.59 -17.00
C HIS A 106 -15.08 -25.93 -15.66
N HIS A 107 -14.36 -25.93 -14.53
CA HIS A 107 -14.95 -26.27 -13.22
C HIS A 107 -15.30 -25.06 -12.33
N LEU A 108 -15.01 -23.84 -12.77
CA LEU A 108 -15.51 -22.59 -12.16
C LEU A 108 -16.79 -22.09 -12.85
N ARG A 109 -17.55 -22.98 -13.50
CA ARG A 109 -18.83 -22.67 -14.17
C ARG A 109 -19.99 -23.00 -13.24
N GLY A 110 -20.19 -22.18 -12.23
CA GLY A 110 -21.30 -22.43 -11.33
C GLY A 110 -21.53 -21.36 -10.29
N ASP A 111 -21.30 -20.07 -10.57
CA ASP A 111 -22.01 -19.01 -9.86
C ASP A 111 -22.12 -17.75 -10.72
N ARG A 112 -23.27 -17.09 -10.62
CA ARG A 112 -23.71 -15.95 -11.43
C ARG A 112 -23.09 -14.61 -10.97
N GLU A 113 -21.89 -14.63 -10.41
CA GLU A 113 -21.16 -13.42 -9.98
C GLU A 113 -19.92 -13.16 -10.84
N ARG A 114 -20.10 -13.23 -12.17
CA ARG A 114 -19.13 -12.65 -13.11
C ARG A 114 -19.26 -11.13 -13.03
N GLY A 115 -18.44 -10.48 -12.22
CA GLY A 115 -18.42 -9.01 -12.18
C GLY A 115 -17.05 -8.41 -11.89
N TYR A 116 -16.39 -8.83 -10.81
CA TYR A 116 -15.32 -8.01 -10.25
C TYR A 116 -13.91 -8.30 -10.80
N PHE A 117 -13.53 -9.57 -11.03
CA PHE A 117 -12.12 -9.93 -11.27
C PHE A 117 -11.72 -10.11 -12.76
N ALA A 118 -12.66 -10.04 -13.70
CA ALA A 118 -12.36 -10.28 -15.12
C ALA A 118 -11.75 -9.06 -15.84
N GLY A 119 -12.09 -7.84 -15.42
CA GLY A 119 -11.65 -6.59 -16.06
C GLY A 119 -10.21 -6.18 -15.72
N TYR A 120 -9.67 -6.63 -14.59
CA TYR A 120 -8.35 -6.22 -14.09
C TYR A 120 -7.19 -7.09 -14.58
N ARG A 121 -7.48 -8.03 -15.49
CA ARG A 121 -6.52 -8.98 -16.02
C ARG A 121 -5.35 -8.31 -16.76
N GLY A 122 -5.51 -7.12 -17.33
CA GLY A 122 -4.47 -6.49 -18.18
C GLY A 122 -3.46 -5.59 -17.46
N ILE A 123 -3.56 -5.36 -16.15
CA ILE A 123 -2.91 -4.21 -15.50
C ILE A 123 -2.11 -4.69 -14.28
N LEU A 124 -0.81 -4.90 -14.44
CA LEU A 124 0.13 -5.15 -13.33
C LEU A 124 1.31 -4.18 -13.44
N ASN A 125 1.58 -3.43 -12.37
CA ASN A 125 2.77 -2.59 -12.23
C ASN A 125 4.03 -3.48 -12.16
N THR A 126 4.94 -3.30 -13.11
CA THR A 126 6.19 -4.07 -13.25
C THR A 126 7.39 -3.43 -12.54
N SER A 127 7.22 -2.30 -11.84
CA SER A 127 8.34 -1.52 -11.27
C SER A 127 8.66 -1.82 -9.79
N TRP A 128 7.85 -2.63 -9.11
CA TRP A 128 8.13 -3.07 -7.75
C TRP A 128 9.06 -4.30 -7.73
N LYS A 129 10.07 -4.32 -6.84
CA LYS A 129 11.03 -5.42 -6.78
C LYS A 129 10.44 -6.63 -6.07
N LYS A 130 9.86 -7.54 -6.84
CA LYS A 130 9.32 -8.83 -6.37
C LYS A 130 10.43 -9.82 -6.03
N VAL A 131 10.28 -10.54 -4.93
CA VAL A 131 11.04 -11.78 -4.71
C VAL A 131 10.26 -12.89 -5.41
N LEU A 132 10.75 -13.31 -6.57
CA LEU A 132 10.14 -14.38 -7.35
C LEU A 132 10.52 -15.77 -6.78
N PRO A 133 9.67 -16.79 -6.99
CA PRO A 133 10.03 -18.16 -6.69
C PRO A 133 11.26 -18.57 -7.52
N ALA A 134 12.18 -19.28 -6.88
CA ALA A 134 13.36 -19.86 -7.49
C ALA A 134 13.25 -21.39 -7.48
N GLU A 135 14.21 -22.04 -8.13
CA GLU A 135 14.32 -23.49 -8.10
C GLU A 135 14.38 -24.00 -6.65
N GLY A 136 13.58 -25.02 -6.34
CA GLY A 136 13.49 -25.60 -5.01
C GLY A 136 12.54 -24.90 -4.05
N ASP A 137 11.97 -23.73 -4.36
CA ASP A 137 10.92 -23.13 -3.51
C ASP A 137 9.61 -23.92 -3.56
N GLY A 138 9.40 -24.73 -4.60
CA GLY A 138 8.16 -25.43 -4.89
C GLY A 138 7.20 -24.58 -5.73
N ASN A 139 5.94 -24.99 -5.85
CA ASN A 139 4.99 -24.40 -6.79
C ASN A 139 3.83 -23.70 -6.06
N PRO A 140 3.72 -22.36 -6.13
CA PRO A 140 2.64 -21.61 -5.47
C PRO A 140 1.23 -21.99 -5.94
N ASN A 141 1.11 -22.72 -7.05
CA ASN A 141 -0.17 -23.17 -7.60
C ASN A 141 -0.59 -24.57 -7.17
N SER A 142 0.22 -25.30 -6.40
CA SER A 142 -0.05 -26.71 -6.04
C SER A 142 -1.40 -26.94 -5.36
N TRP A 143 -1.98 -25.89 -4.76
CA TRP A 143 -3.19 -25.99 -3.93
C TRP A 143 -4.27 -24.99 -4.34
N ARG A 144 -4.18 -24.42 -5.55
CA ARG A 144 -5.12 -23.39 -6.03
C ARG A 144 -6.59 -23.79 -5.88
N GLU A 145 -6.90 -25.07 -6.05
CA GLU A 145 -8.27 -25.60 -6.01
C GLU A 145 -8.95 -25.47 -4.64
N ILE A 146 -8.17 -25.34 -3.56
CA ILE A 146 -8.69 -25.18 -2.19
C ILE A 146 -8.66 -23.73 -1.70
N GLN A 147 -8.13 -22.79 -2.50
CA GLN A 147 -8.10 -21.38 -2.13
C GLN A 147 -9.50 -20.78 -2.16
N LYS A 148 -9.90 -20.09 -1.09
CA LYS A 148 -11.10 -19.27 -1.10
C LYS A 148 -10.85 -17.93 -1.78
N GLU A 149 -11.93 -17.24 -2.12
CA GLU A 149 -11.83 -15.92 -2.73
C GLU A 149 -11.10 -14.95 -1.78
N PRO A 150 -10.08 -14.21 -2.28
CA PRO A 150 -9.33 -13.32 -1.42
C PRO A 150 -10.19 -12.16 -0.89
N PHE A 151 -10.12 -11.88 0.40
CA PHE A 151 -10.78 -10.74 1.05
C PHE A 151 -9.96 -10.20 2.22
N ALA A 152 -10.30 -9.01 2.71
CA ALA A 152 -9.70 -8.45 3.91
C ALA A 152 -10.75 -7.80 4.82
N GLU A 153 -10.66 -8.07 6.12
CA GLU A 153 -11.56 -7.53 7.13
C GLU A 153 -10.74 -6.95 8.28
N TRP A 154 -11.06 -5.73 8.69
CA TRP A 154 -10.42 -5.05 9.79
C TRP A 154 -11.38 -4.85 10.95
N PHE A 155 -10.93 -5.20 12.15
CA PHE A 155 -11.69 -5.10 13.39
C PHE A 155 -10.89 -4.32 14.44
N ILE A 156 -11.59 -3.50 15.22
CA ILE A 156 -11.10 -3.04 16.52
C ILE A 156 -11.94 -3.69 17.60
N LEU A 157 -11.26 -4.31 18.55
CA LEU A 157 -11.87 -5.01 19.68
C LEU A 157 -11.62 -4.27 20.98
N GLU A 158 -12.61 -4.28 21.86
CA GLU A 158 -12.54 -3.70 23.20
C GLU A 158 -12.85 -4.74 24.26
N ARG A 159 -12.02 -4.77 25.31
CA ARG A 159 -12.19 -5.67 26.45
C ARG A 159 -13.50 -5.36 27.17
N THR A 160 -14.29 -6.39 27.44
CA THR A 160 -15.54 -6.26 28.18
C THR A 160 -15.29 -6.01 29.67
N GLU A 161 -16.29 -5.49 30.37
CA GLU A 161 -16.21 -5.17 31.80
C GLU A 161 -16.03 -6.42 32.69
N GLU A 162 -16.28 -7.61 32.13
CA GLU A 162 -16.08 -8.91 32.80
C GLU A 162 -14.61 -9.21 33.09
N TYR A 163 -13.67 -8.53 32.43
CA TYR A 163 -12.23 -8.78 32.52
C TYR A 163 -11.45 -7.51 32.89
N ASP A 164 -10.59 -7.61 33.90
CA ASP A 164 -9.75 -6.51 34.36
C ASP A 164 -8.47 -6.35 33.51
N GLU A 165 -7.58 -5.45 33.95
CA GLU A 165 -6.32 -5.13 33.27
C GLU A 165 -5.32 -6.29 33.20
N THR A 166 -5.50 -7.35 33.98
CA THR A 166 -4.64 -8.53 33.98
C THR A 166 -4.93 -9.49 32.83
N HIS A 167 -6.10 -9.38 32.18
CA HIS A 167 -6.47 -10.28 31.09
C HIS A 167 -5.59 -10.09 29.86
N ASN A 168 -5.66 -8.91 29.22
CA ASN A 168 -5.01 -8.54 27.96
C ASN A 168 -5.26 -7.02 27.71
N PRO A 169 -4.73 -6.36 26.64
CA PRO A 169 -4.89 -4.93 26.42
C PRO A 169 -6.35 -4.43 26.39
N LYS A 170 -6.60 -3.18 26.79
CA LYS A 170 -7.97 -2.61 26.77
C LYS A 170 -8.61 -2.66 25.38
N ARG A 171 -7.83 -2.42 24.34
CA ARG A 171 -8.22 -2.53 22.94
C ARG A 171 -7.08 -3.06 22.09
N PHE A 172 -7.43 -3.69 20.98
CA PHE A 172 -6.47 -4.08 19.95
C PHE A 172 -7.11 -4.10 18.56
N SER A 173 -6.26 -4.03 17.54
CA SER A 173 -6.62 -4.15 16.13
C SER A 173 -6.39 -5.58 15.66
N PHE A 174 -7.38 -6.15 15.00
CA PHE A 174 -7.30 -7.44 14.32
C PHE A 174 -7.59 -7.22 12.84
N PHE A 175 -6.58 -7.45 12.00
CA PHE A 175 -6.67 -7.31 10.56
C PHE A 175 -6.51 -8.69 9.93
N PHE A 176 -7.59 -9.20 9.35
CA PHE A 176 -7.64 -10.51 8.73
C PHE A 176 -7.53 -10.37 7.20
N LEU A 177 -6.70 -11.20 6.58
CA LEU A 177 -6.63 -11.34 5.14
C LEU A 177 -6.76 -12.81 4.74
N ASN A 178 -7.66 -13.09 3.81
CA ASN A 178 -7.64 -14.36 3.11
C ASN A 178 -6.80 -14.24 1.84
N THR A 179 -5.58 -14.80 1.83
CA THR A 179 -4.70 -14.91 0.67
C THR A 179 -3.45 -15.76 0.96
N GLU A 180 -2.58 -15.92 -0.04
CA GLU A 180 -1.27 -16.54 0.11
C GLU A 180 -0.32 -15.69 0.97
N ALA A 181 0.30 -16.31 1.96
CA ALA A 181 1.06 -15.65 3.01
C ALA A 181 2.32 -14.91 2.51
N VAL A 182 3.06 -15.46 1.56
CA VAL A 182 4.27 -14.81 1.02
C VAL A 182 3.89 -13.60 0.17
N ALA A 183 2.89 -13.74 -0.69
CA ALA A 183 2.35 -12.63 -1.49
C ALA A 183 1.82 -11.51 -0.59
N ALA A 184 1.05 -11.83 0.44
CA ALA A 184 0.60 -10.85 1.42
C ALA A 184 1.75 -10.18 2.15
N TYR A 185 2.74 -10.95 2.63
CA TYR A 185 3.89 -10.36 3.31
C TYR A 185 4.64 -9.39 2.39
N GLN A 186 4.87 -9.79 1.15
CA GLN A 186 5.49 -8.96 0.13
C GLN A 186 4.70 -7.67 -0.13
N ALA A 187 3.40 -7.78 -0.37
CA ALA A 187 2.55 -6.64 -0.70
C ALA A 187 2.34 -5.68 0.48
N LEU A 188 2.24 -6.21 1.71
CA LEU A 188 2.00 -5.39 2.89
C LEU A 188 3.29 -4.86 3.49
N TYR A 189 4.25 -5.73 3.81
CA TYR A 189 5.42 -5.35 4.60
C TYR A 189 6.59 -4.89 3.71
N LEU A 190 6.93 -5.67 2.69
CA LEU A 190 8.08 -5.35 1.84
C LEU A 190 7.84 -4.07 1.01
N GLU A 191 6.64 -3.87 0.45
CA GLU A 191 6.35 -2.65 -0.31
C GLU A 191 6.34 -1.41 0.59
N ASN A 192 5.75 -1.51 1.77
CA ASN A 192 5.72 -0.39 2.70
C ASN A 192 7.07 -0.15 3.40
N ARG A 193 8.08 -1.01 3.17
CA ARG A 193 9.39 -1.00 3.86
C ARG A 193 9.25 -1.01 5.38
N ILE A 194 8.32 -1.82 5.87
CA ILE A 194 8.01 -2.01 7.29
C ILE A 194 8.19 -3.50 7.59
N ALA A 195 8.76 -3.85 8.74
CA ALA A 195 8.68 -5.20 9.28
C ALA A 195 7.59 -5.31 10.35
N PRO A 196 6.93 -6.45 10.56
CA PRO A 196 6.19 -6.66 11.78
C PRO A 196 7.17 -6.72 12.96
N LYS A 197 6.76 -6.35 14.16
CA LYS A 197 7.59 -6.55 15.35
C LYS A 197 7.80 -8.03 15.65
N ILE A 198 6.73 -8.81 15.49
CA ILE A 198 6.71 -10.24 15.74
C ILE A 198 6.19 -10.92 14.47
N ILE A 199 6.91 -11.92 13.98
CA ILE A 199 6.39 -12.83 12.96
C ILE A 199 6.18 -14.22 13.57
N VAL A 200 4.99 -14.79 13.35
CA VAL A 200 4.64 -16.12 13.83
C VAL A 200 4.62 -17.10 12.67
N ILE A 201 5.35 -18.20 12.81
CA ILE A 201 5.54 -19.27 11.82
C ILE A 201 5.09 -20.60 12.44
N PRO A 202 3.82 -21.02 12.26
CA PRO A 202 3.27 -22.16 12.98
C PRO A 202 3.82 -23.60 12.68
N GLN A 203 4.33 -23.93 11.47
CA GLN A 203 4.59 -25.28 10.94
C GLN A 203 5.26 -25.26 9.53
N TYR A 204 5.92 -26.34 9.11
CA TYR A 204 6.29 -26.57 7.70
C TYR A 204 5.04 -26.52 6.79
N GLY A 205 4.91 -25.53 5.90
CA GLY A 205 3.86 -25.51 4.88
C GLY A 205 2.85 -24.34 4.88
N PHE A 206 3.22 -23.13 5.29
CA PHE A 206 2.41 -21.92 5.03
C PHE A 206 2.18 -21.57 3.57
N GLY A 207 1.29 -20.61 3.34
CA GLY A 207 1.06 -20.08 2.00
C GLY A 207 0.51 -21.12 1.05
N MET A 208 -0.30 -22.07 1.53
CA MET A 208 -0.75 -23.24 0.78
C MET A 208 0.30 -24.34 0.63
N ASN A 209 1.20 -24.56 1.61
CA ASN A 209 2.10 -25.73 1.68
C ASN A 209 2.89 -26.05 0.41
N TRP A 210 3.34 -25.01 -0.29
CA TRP A 210 4.17 -25.19 -1.48
C TRP A 210 5.65 -24.92 -1.23
N THR A 211 6.02 -24.35 -0.08
CA THR A 211 7.40 -24.03 0.27
C THR A 211 7.71 -24.27 1.75
N GLU A 212 9.00 -24.24 2.10
CA GLU A 212 9.50 -24.56 3.44
C GLU A 212 10.04 -23.33 4.17
N PHE A 213 9.21 -22.73 5.00
CA PHE A 213 9.53 -21.46 5.66
C PHE A 213 10.63 -21.54 6.71
N GLY A 214 11.00 -22.75 7.14
CA GLY A 214 12.12 -23.02 8.04
C GLY A 214 13.47 -22.59 7.48
N HIS A 215 13.63 -22.63 6.16
CA HIS A 215 14.94 -22.55 5.54
C HIS A 215 15.28 -21.15 5.02
N ARG A 216 16.54 -20.74 5.22
CA ARG A 216 17.04 -19.38 4.99
C ARG A 216 17.11 -19.02 3.50
N GLU A 217 17.20 -20.00 2.62
CA GLU A 217 17.25 -19.86 1.16
C GLU A 217 15.87 -19.79 0.51
N LYS A 218 14.80 -20.12 1.24
CA LYS A 218 13.43 -20.17 0.70
C LYS A 218 12.80 -18.79 0.59
N ILE A 219 11.80 -18.68 -0.27
CA ILE A 219 11.20 -17.40 -0.69
C ILE A 219 10.78 -16.46 0.44
N LEU A 220 10.20 -16.95 1.55
CA LEU A 220 9.81 -16.09 2.67
C LEU A 220 11.01 -15.48 3.38
N ALA A 221 12.04 -16.28 3.64
CA ALA A 221 13.27 -15.77 4.22
C ALA A 221 13.93 -14.76 3.26
N ARG A 222 14.01 -15.06 1.96
CA ARG A 222 14.51 -14.11 0.95
C ARG A 222 13.69 -12.81 0.90
N THR A 223 12.39 -12.89 1.15
CA THR A 223 11.48 -11.73 1.27
C THR A 223 11.76 -10.90 2.52
N ILE A 224 11.86 -11.54 3.69
CA ILE A 224 12.08 -10.84 4.96
C ILE A 224 13.46 -10.18 4.98
N PHE A 225 14.48 -10.91 4.51
CA PHE A 225 15.85 -10.42 4.43
C PHE A 225 16.17 -9.66 3.15
N TYR A 226 15.15 -9.11 2.49
CA TYR A 226 15.37 -8.28 1.32
C TYR A 226 16.32 -7.11 1.64
N PRO A 227 17.29 -6.78 0.77
CA PRO A 227 18.31 -5.79 1.08
C PRO A 227 17.73 -4.45 1.54
N ASN A 228 18.28 -3.91 2.63
CA ASN A 228 17.87 -2.65 3.27
C ASN A 228 16.43 -2.62 3.83
N ASN A 229 15.68 -3.72 3.77
CA ASN A 229 14.39 -3.80 4.45
C ASN A 229 14.61 -3.95 5.96
N PRO A 230 13.74 -3.35 6.80
CA PRO A 230 13.72 -3.66 8.22
C PRO A 230 13.44 -5.14 8.48
N LEU A 231 13.83 -5.62 9.64
CA LEU A 231 13.67 -7.00 10.07
C LEU A 231 12.74 -7.09 11.29
N PRO A 232 11.98 -8.19 11.41
CA PRO A 232 11.24 -8.48 12.64
C PRO A 232 12.16 -8.51 13.86
N GLU A 233 11.66 -8.02 15.00
CA GLU A 233 12.43 -8.11 16.25
C GLU A 233 12.37 -9.54 16.80
N TYR A 234 11.23 -10.21 16.63
CA TYR A 234 11.00 -11.56 17.13
C TYR A 234 10.44 -12.49 16.06
N ILE A 235 10.91 -13.73 16.09
CA ILE A 235 10.30 -14.86 15.40
C ILE A 235 9.71 -15.80 16.44
N VAL A 236 8.48 -16.22 16.22
CA VAL A 236 7.80 -17.24 17.01
C VAL A 236 7.59 -18.45 16.12
N GLY A 237 8.30 -19.54 16.39
CA GLY A 237 8.08 -20.82 15.72
C GLY A 237 7.15 -21.69 16.55
N MET A 238 6.18 -22.33 15.92
CA MET A 238 5.35 -23.35 16.56
C MET A 238 5.71 -24.75 16.02
N SER A 239 4.93 -25.79 16.35
CA SER A 239 5.25 -27.18 16.02
C SER A 239 5.63 -27.41 14.56
N GLY A 240 6.86 -27.86 14.33
CA GLY A 240 7.42 -28.00 12.99
C GLY A 240 8.21 -26.77 12.51
N PHE A 241 8.54 -25.83 13.38
CA PHE A 241 9.62 -24.88 13.14
C PHE A 241 10.66 -25.09 14.24
N THR A 242 11.60 -25.99 13.99
CA THR A 242 12.52 -26.50 15.02
C THR A 242 13.74 -25.61 15.23
N GLU A 243 14.19 -24.93 14.18
CA GLU A 243 15.38 -24.08 14.20
C GLU A 243 15.07 -22.70 13.61
N PRO A 244 15.56 -21.62 14.26
CA PRO A 244 15.43 -20.28 13.71
C PRO A 244 16.38 -20.07 12.54
N TRP A 245 16.12 -19.01 11.75
CA TRP A 245 17.13 -18.53 10.80
C TRP A 245 18.41 -18.08 11.52
N PRO A 246 19.58 -18.10 10.84
CA PRO A 246 20.87 -17.79 11.46
C PRO A 246 20.95 -16.43 12.16
N GLU A 247 20.11 -15.48 11.77
CA GLU A 247 20.04 -14.15 12.36
C GLU A 247 19.26 -14.09 13.69
N TYR A 248 18.55 -15.15 14.06
CA TYR A 248 17.67 -15.24 15.24
C TYR A 248 18.12 -16.33 16.22
N THR A 249 19.39 -16.29 16.62
CA THR A 249 19.98 -17.29 17.52
C THR A 249 19.61 -17.11 18.99
N ASN A 250 19.17 -15.91 19.39
CA ASN A 250 18.84 -15.60 20.78
C ASN A 250 17.47 -16.16 21.17
N ARG A 251 17.44 -17.37 21.73
CA ARG A 251 16.22 -18.00 22.23
C ARG A 251 15.76 -17.34 23.54
N VAL A 252 14.67 -16.58 23.46
CA VAL A 252 14.08 -15.86 24.60
C VAL A 252 13.28 -16.79 25.49
N LYS A 253 12.41 -17.62 24.89
CA LYS A 253 11.51 -18.50 25.67
C LYS A 253 11.06 -19.70 24.85
N LYS A 254 10.72 -20.79 25.56
CA LYS A 254 10.13 -22.00 24.98
C LYS A 254 8.97 -22.44 25.86
N TYR A 255 7.81 -22.67 25.24
CA TYR A 255 6.58 -23.13 25.87
C TYR A 255 6.23 -24.51 25.31
N PHE A 256 5.69 -25.36 26.17
CA PHE A 256 5.22 -26.70 25.82
C PHE A 256 3.86 -26.92 26.44
N ASN A 257 2.86 -27.35 25.67
CA ASN A 257 1.49 -27.50 26.16
C ASN A 257 1.09 -28.95 26.51
N GLY A 258 2.03 -29.90 26.46
CA GLY A 258 1.77 -31.31 26.81
C GLY A 258 1.27 -32.21 25.67
N TYR A 259 0.79 -31.65 24.55
CA TYR A 259 0.19 -32.40 23.42
C TYR A 259 1.04 -32.31 22.13
N ASN A 260 2.36 -32.51 22.24
CA ASN A 260 3.33 -32.36 21.14
C ASN A 260 3.37 -30.96 20.50
N PHE A 261 2.80 -29.96 21.17
CA PHE A 261 2.79 -28.59 20.69
C PHE A 261 3.77 -27.69 21.45
N CYS A 262 4.73 -27.15 20.71
CA CYS A 262 5.80 -26.32 21.26
C CYS A 262 5.85 -24.96 20.57
N VAL A 263 5.98 -23.90 21.35
CA VAL A 263 6.20 -22.54 20.86
C VAL A 263 7.56 -22.07 21.33
N THR A 264 8.41 -21.64 20.42
CA THR A 264 9.71 -21.07 20.74
C THR A 264 9.80 -19.66 20.20
N ILE A 265 10.30 -18.74 21.02
CA ILE A 265 10.46 -17.33 20.68
C ILE A 265 11.95 -17.03 20.59
N TRP A 266 12.37 -16.49 19.46
CA TRP A 266 13.72 -16.02 19.22
C TRP A 266 13.71 -14.52 18.94
N ARG A 267 14.72 -13.84 19.44
CA ARG A 267 14.97 -12.43 19.16
C ARG A 267 16.07 -12.31 18.10
N TYR A 268 15.95 -11.31 17.26
CA TYR A 268 17.00 -10.91 16.33
C TYR A 268 18.31 -10.64 17.08
N SER A 269 19.40 -11.23 16.58
CA SER A 269 20.73 -11.16 17.20
C SER A 269 21.70 -10.23 16.46
N GLY A 270 21.29 -9.62 15.35
CA GLY A 270 22.14 -8.77 14.51
C GLY A 270 22.14 -7.29 14.91
N ASP A 271 22.49 -6.42 13.95
CA ASP A 271 22.55 -4.96 14.15
C ASP A 271 21.16 -4.37 14.44
N PRO A 272 20.93 -3.75 15.62
CA PRO A 272 19.64 -3.14 15.96
C PRO A 272 19.16 -2.09 14.94
N ALA A 273 20.05 -1.46 14.17
CA ALA A 273 19.67 -0.54 13.10
C ALA A 273 18.93 -1.21 11.93
N ARG A 274 18.94 -2.55 11.87
CA ARG A 274 18.15 -3.35 10.92
C ARG A 274 16.71 -3.54 11.38
N LEU A 275 16.36 -3.24 12.63
CA LEU A 275 15.00 -3.35 13.13
C LEU A 275 14.16 -2.14 12.70
N ASN A 276 12.83 -2.26 12.79
CA ASN A 276 11.96 -1.10 12.60
C ASN A 276 12.30 0.00 13.62
N PRO A 277 12.44 1.27 13.18
CA PRO A 277 12.66 2.37 14.11
C PRO A 277 11.41 2.57 15.00
N PRO A 278 11.60 2.96 16.27
CA PRO A 278 10.50 3.27 17.17
C PRO A 278 9.60 4.38 16.61
N VAL A 279 8.29 4.29 16.89
CA VAL A 279 7.29 5.30 16.48
C VAL A 279 7.66 6.73 16.91
N SER A 280 8.35 6.88 18.06
CA SER A 280 8.82 8.17 18.58
C SER A 280 9.96 8.80 17.74
N GLU A 281 10.82 7.99 17.14
CA GLU A 281 11.95 8.45 16.32
C GLU A 281 11.54 8.76 14.87
N GLN A 282 10.44 8.18 14.40
CA GLN A 282 9.86 8.50 13.09
C GLN A 282 9.27 9.93 13.02
N ARG A 283 8.88 10.54 14.16
CA ARG A 283 8.46 11.96 14.20
C ARG A 283 9.61 12.94 13.97
N GLY A 284 10.84 12.57 14.34
CA GLY A 284 12.04 13.42 14.23
C GLY A 284 12.79 13.30 12.90
N ASN A 285 12.50 12.26 12.11
CA ASN A 285 13.20 11.96 10.86
C ASN A 285 12.22 11.78 9.69
N ARG A 286 11.26 12.71 9.56
CA ARG A 286 10.57 12.94 8.28
C ARG A 286 11.59 13.48 7.26
N LYS A 287 12.43 12.61 6.70
CA LYS A 287 12.72 12.77 5.28
C LYS A 287 11.38 12.52 4.61
N LYS A 288 10.74 13.59 4.12
CA LYS A 288 9.61 13.50 3.19
C LYS A 288 9.99 12.42 2.16
N GLU A 289 9.32 11.27 2.18
CA GLU A 289 9.14 10.54 0.93
C GLU A 289 8.59 11.59 -0.05
N PRO A 290 9.15 11.72 -1.27
CA PRO A 290 8.68 12.72 -2.21
C PRO A 290 7.18 12.50 -2.35
N SER A 291 6.39 13.53 -2.02
CA SER A 291 4.96 13.50 -2.32
C SER A 291 4.81 13.17 -3.81
N GLU A 292 3.91 12.26 -4.15
CA GLU A 292 3.39 12.21 -5.51
C GLU A 292 2.96 13.66 -5.83
N ASN A 293 3.53 14.27 -6.86
CA ASN A 293 3.60 15.72 -7.08
C ASN A 293 4.50 16.50 -6.09
N GLU A 294 5.82 16.38 -6.25
CA GLU A 294 6.76 17.30 -5.61
C GLU A 294 6.56 18.71 -6.20
N LEU A 295 5.80 19.55 -5.51
CA LEU A 295 5.65 20.96 -5.85
C LEU A 295 6.83 21.78 -5.32
N VAL A 296 7.26 22.77 -6.11
CA VAL A 296 8.23 23.79 -5.69
C VAL A 296 7.54 25.13 -5.51
N PHE A 297 7.89 25.83 -4.43
CA PHE A 297 7.43 27.18 -4.16
C PHE A 297 8.15 28.18 -5.06
N VAL A 298 7.38 29.04 -5.72
CA VAL A 298 7.85 30.13 -6.58
C VAL A 298 7.36 31.45 -5.99
N GLU A 299 8.30 32.28 -5.58
CA GLU A 299 8.03 33.62 -5.05
C GLU A 299 7.63 34.56 -6.19
N ASN A 300 6.63 35.39 -5.93
CA ASN A 300 6.13 36.43 -6.82
C ASN A 300 7.25 37.37 -7.31
N GLY A 301 7.05 38.02 -8.44
CA GLY A 301 8.07 38.90 -9.02
C GLY A 301 7.69 39.42 -10.39
N GLU A 302 8.62 40.15 -10.98
CA GLU A 302 8.49 40.79 -12.28
C GLU A 302 9.53 40.28 -13.25
N PHE A 303 9.16 40.10 -14.52
CA PHE A 303 10.07 39.64 -15.56
C PHE A 303 9.64 40.09 -16.95
N GLU A 304 10.61 40.10 -17.87
CA GLU A 304 10.36 40.30 -19.29
C GLU A 304 10.05 38.95 -19.97
N MET A 305 8.79 38.79 -20.36
CA MET A 305 8.29 37.63 -21.10
C MET A 305 8.53 37.83 -22.60
N SER A 306 9.06 36.82 -23.28
CA SER A 306 9.40 36.92 -24.71
C SER A 306 8.31 36.32 -25.59
N GLU A 307 7.57 37.17 -26.32
CA GLU A 307 6.63 36.72 -27.36
C GLU A 307 7.35 36.60 -28.71
N VAL A 308 7.30 35.42 -29.33
CA VAL A 308 7.74 35.21 -30.72
C VAL A 308 6.51 34.94 -31.56
N TRP A 309 6.18 35.86 -32.48
CA TRP A 309 5.16 35.62 -33.50
C TRP A 309 5.80 35.67 -34.89
N GLU A 310 5.42 34.74 -35.76
CA GLU A 310 5.74 34.80 -37.18
C GLU A 310 4.69 35.66 -37.88
N GLY A 311 5.06 36.89 -38.20
CA GLY A 311 4.29 37.73 -39.13
C GLY A 311 4.63 37.39 -40.58
N GLU A 312 3.81 37.86 -41.53
CA GLU A 312 4.00 37.62 -42.98
C GLU A 312 5.36 38.09 -43.52
N ASN A 313 6.12 38.90 -42.77
CA ASN A 313 7.44 39.43 -43.14
C ASN A 313 8.63 38.92 -42.27
N GLY A 314 8.44 37.90 -41.43
CA GLY A 314 9.50 37.32 -40.58
C GLY A 314 9.19 37.37 -39.07
N LYS A 315 10.15 36.90 -38.25
CA LYS A 315 10.00 36.82 -36.78
C LYS A 315 10.12 38.20 -36.15
N GLU A 316 9.01 38.75 -35.66
CA GLU A 316 9.01 39.89 -34.73
C GLU A 316 9.09 39.35 -33.30
N ARG A 317 10.04 39.88 -32.51
CA ARG A 317 10.12 39.64 -31.06
C ARG A 317 9.46 40.81 -30.36
N LYS A 318 8.39 40.54 -29.62
CA LYS A 318 7.78 41.52 -28.74
C LYS A 318 8.09 41.11 -27.30
N THR A 319 8.63 42.04 -26.53
CA THR A 319 8.87 41.82 -25.10
C THR A 319 7.68 42.36 -24.32
N LEU A 320 7.05 41.53 -23.49
CA LEU A 320 6.00 41.94 -22.57
C LEU A 320 6.57 41.98 -21.15
N TYR A 321 6.35 43.08 -20.45
CA TYR A 321 6.72 43.17 -19.04
C TYR A 321 5.56 42.65 -18.17
N VAL A 322 5.82 41.62 -17.38
CA VAL A 322 4.81 40.91 -16.58
C VAL A 322 5.15 41.03 -15.09
N ILE A 323 4.13 41.31 -14.27
CA ILE A 323 4.23 41.34 -12.81
C ILE A 323 3.28 40.28 -12.23
N LEU A 324 3.85 39.24 -11.62
CA LEU A 324 3.11 38.27 -10.81
C LEU A 324 3.00 38.83 -9.39
N THR A 325 1.78 39.07 -8.90
CA THR A 325 1.52 39.74 -7.61
C THR A 325 1.24 38.77 -6.46
N TYR A 326 1.46 37.47 -6.69
CA TYR A 326 1.16 36.41 -5.74
C TYR A 326 2.17 35.27 -5.89
N ASP A 327 2.45 34.59 -4.79
CA ASP A 327 3.28 33.39 -4.78
C ASP A 327 2.47 32.19 -5.27
N PHE A 328 3.15 31.20 -5.82
CA PHE A 328 2.48 29.99 -6.28
C PHE A 328 3.38 28.76 -6.13
N TYR A 329 2.77 27.59 -6.25
CA TYR A 329 3.47 26.32 -6.33
C TYR A 329 3.36 25.76 -7.75
N ILE A 330 4.42 25.15 -8.25
CA ILE A 330 4.42 24.48 -9.56
C ILE A 330 5.06 23.10 -9.45
N GLY A 331 4.61 22.14 -10.26
CA GLY A 331 5.23 20.82 -10.32
C GLY A 331 6.71 20.90 -10.66
N LYS A 332 7.57 20.29 -9.84
CA LYS A 332 9.01 20.20 -10.10
C LYS A 332 9.32 19.43 -11.38
N TYR A 333 8.49 18.44 -11.69
CA TYR A 333 8.56 17.62 -12.88
C TYR A 333 7.21 17.66 -13.60
N THR A 334 7.23 17.38 -14.89
CA THR A 334 6.00 17.10 -15.65
C THR A 334 5.28 15.90 -15.06
N VAL A 335 3.94 15.92 -15.07
CA VAL A 335 3.12 14.76 -14.71
C VAL A 335 3.59 13.53 -15.49
N THR A 336 3.91 12.47 -14.77
CA THR A 336 4.46 11.25 -15.31
C THR A 336 3.36 10.35 -15.87
N CYS A 337 3.73 9.41 -16.75
CA CYS A 337 2.81 8.37 -17.20
C CYS A 337 2.18 7.66 -15.99
N GLN A 338 2.95 7.33 -14.96
CA GLN A 338 2.45 6.68 -13.74
C GLN A 338 1.34 7.47 -13.03
N GLU A 339 1.56 8.78 -12.84
CA GLU A 339 0.60 9.66 -12.19
C GLU A 339 -0.69 9.79 -13.03
N TYR A 340 -0.54 9.93 -14.35
CA TYR A 340 -1.68 10.05 -15.26
C TYR A 340 -2.45 8.73 -15.43
N SER A 341 -1.77 7.58 -15.50
CA SER A 341 -2.40 6.24 -15.49
C SER A 341 -3.26 6.02 -14.24
N ARG A 342 -2.87 6.59 -13.10
CA ARG A 342 -3.68 6.52 -11.87
C ARG A 342 -5.00 7.29 -12.04
N PHE A 343 -4.95 8.51 -12.56
CA PHE A 343 -6.15 9.28 -12.90
C PHE A 343 -7.08 8.51 -13.85
N CYS A 344 -6.55 7.96 -14.94
CA CYS A 344 -7.35 7.17 -15.90
C CYS A 344 -8.03 5.97 -15.23
N ARG A 345 -7.32 5.24 -14.36
CA ARG A 345 -7.88 4.09 -13.64
C ARG A 345 -9.01 4.45 -12.67
N GLU A 346 -8.89 5.57 -11.97
CA GLU A 346 -9.86 5.96 -10.95
C GLU A 346 -11.10 6.67 -11.53
N THR A 347 -10.95 7.32 -12.69
CA THR A 347 -12.03 8.08 -13.34
C THR A 347 -12.66 7.34 -14.53
N GLY A 348 -12.02 6.26 -15.01
CA GLY A 348 -12.40 5.56 -16.23
C GLY A 348 -12.04 6.31 -17.52
N ALA A 349 -11.22 7.36 -17.44
CA ALA A 349 -10.74 8.08 -18.61
C ALA A 349 -9.85 7.18 -19.51
N GLU A 350 -9.88 7.43 -20.82
CA GLU A 350 -9.06 6.67 -21.76
C GLU A 350 -7.57 6.93 -21.51
N GLU A 351 -6.77 5.86 -21.56
CA GLU A 351 -5.33 5.91 -21.34
C GLU A 351 -4.59 5.55 -22.64
N PHE A 352 -3.63 6.39 -23.04
CA PHE A 352 -2.70 6.03 -24.09
C PHE A 352 -1.55 5.17 -23.53
N ILE A 353 -1.60 3.87 -23.79
CA ILE A 353 -0.53 2.94 -23.42
C ILE A 353 0.42 2.72 -24.60
N ASP A 354 1.63 3.27 -24.52
CA ASP A 354 2.71 2.92 -25.44
C ASP A 354 3.23 1.51 -25.11
N ARG A 355 2.75 0.52 -25.87
CA ARG A 355 3.12 -0.91 -25.73
C ARG A 355 4.61 -1.20 -25.96
N TYR A 356 5.36 -0.29 -26.60
CA TYR A 356 6.77 -0.52 -26.92
C TYR A 356 7.73 0.11 -25.91
N PHE A 357 7.28 1.11 -25.14
CA PHE A 357 8.11 1.80 -24.13
C PHE A 357 7.35 2.07 -22.82
N PRO A 358 7.01 1.03 -22.03
CA PRO A 358 6.36 1.20 -20.73
C PRO A 358 7.37 1.74 -19.71
N ASN A 359 7.61 3.05 -19.72
CA ASN A 359 8.54 3.68 -18.78
C ASN A 359 7.80 4.70 -17.91
N VAL A 360 7.43 4.24 -16.73
CA VAL A 360 6.49 4.86 -15.76
C VAL A 360 6.88 6.26 -15.30
N ARG A 361 8.17 6.63 -15.34
CA ARG A 361 8.69 7.94 -14.92
C ARG A 361 8.85 8.96 -16.05
N LYS A 362 8.50 8.61 -17.28
CA LYS A 362 8.51 9.58 -18.39
C LYS A 362 7.30 10.51 -18.29
N PRO A 363 7.36 11.72 -18.89
CA PRO A 363 6.20 12.60 -18.98
C PRO A 363 5.02 11.90 -19.66
N ALA A 364 3.83 12.09 -19.13
CA ALA A 364 2.60 11.72 -19.81
C ALA A 364 2.51 12.50 -21.13
N VAL A 365 2.18 11.80 -22.21
CA VAL A 365 2.11 12.35 -23.57
C VAL A 365 0.79 11.99 -24.20
N ARG A 366 0.39 12.73 -25.25
CA ARG A 366 -0.91 12.59 -25.93
C ARG A 366 -2.11 12.84 -25.00
N VAL A 367 -1.93 13.75 -24.04
CA VAL A 367 -2.98 14.28 -23.17
C VAL A 367 -3.47 15.59 -23.78
N ASN A 368 -4.76 15.71 -24.02
CA ASN A 368 -5.37 16.95 -24.49
C ASN A 368 -5.66 17.92 -23.33
N TRP A 369 -6.05 19.15 -23.64
CA TRP A 369 -6.25 20.17 -22.61
C TRP A 369 -7.39 19.83 -21.63
N PHE A 370 -8.50 19.29 -22.10
CA PHE A 370 -9.64 18.90 -21.27
C PHE A 370 -9.28 17.77 -20.31
N GLU A 371 -8.50 16.80 -20.80
CA GLU A 371 -7.95 15.72 -19.98
C GLU A 371 -7.00 16.24 -18.90
N ALA A 372 -6.16 17.23 -19.23
CA ALA A 372 -5.23 17.83 -18.26
C ALA A 372 -5.96 18.59 -17.14
N ILE A 373 -7.02 19.35 -17.45
CA ILE A 373 -7.81 20.02 -16.41
C ILE A 373 -8.65 19.03 -15.58
N ALA A 374 -9.11 17.93 -16.18
CA ALA A 374 -9.79 16.86 -15.46
C ALA A 374 -8.83 16.17 -14.47
N TYR A 375 -7.58 15.92 -14.88
CA TYR A 375 -6.52 15.46 -13.99
C TYR A 375 -6.30 16.42 -12.82
N CYS A 376 -6.22 17.73 -13.06
CA CYS A 376 -6.08 18.74 -12.02
C CYS A 376 -7.26 18.73 -11.02
N ASN A 377 -8.50 18.64 -11.49
CA ASN A 377 -9.67 18.56 -10.62
C ASN A 377 -9.69 17.27 -9.80
N TRP A 378 -9.39 16.13 -10.43
CA TRP A 378 -9.26 14.85 -9.73
C TRP A 378 -8.18 14.90 -8.64
N LEU A 379 -7.02 15.48 -8.94
CA LEU A 379 -5.95 15.62 -7.95
C LEU A 379 -6.37 16.53 -6.78
N SER A 380 -7.10 17.61 -7.07
CA SER A 380 -7.68 18.48 -6.04
C SER A 380 -8.61 17.70 -5.12
N GLU A 381 -9.52 16.89 -5.67
CA GLU A 381 -10.43 16.04 -4.91
C GLU A 381 -9.66 15.06 -4.00
N LYS A 382 -8.57 14.45 -4.50
CA LYS A 382 -7.75 13.52 -3.70
C LYS A 382 -7.05 14.16 -2.53
N GLU A 383 -6.78 15.46 -2.59
CA GLU A 383 -6.18 16.22 -1.50
C GLU A 383 -7.20 17.01 -0.67
N GLY A 384 -8.50 16.83 -0.94
CA GLY A 384 -9.57 17.51 -0.22
C GLY A 384 -9.67 19.01 -0.55
N LEU A 385 -9.21 19.41 -1.73
CA LEU A 385 -9.29 20.78 -2.25
C LEU A 385 -10.51 20.96 -3.18
N PRO A 386 -11.10 22.17 -3.24
CA PRO A 386 -12.12 22.49 -4.24
C PRO A 386 -11.60 22.30 -5.68
N PRO A 387 -12.46 21.93 -6.64
CA PRO A 387 -12.06 21.85 -8.05
C PRO A 387 -11.65 23.24 -8.57
N ALA A 388 -10.66 23.27 -9.45
CA ALA A 388 -10.18 24.51 -10.05
C ALA A 388 -10.95 24.89 -11.32
N TYR A 389 -11.60 23.93 -11.98
CA TYR A 389 -12.28 24.15 -13.26
C TYR A 389 -13.73 23.63 -13.26
N ASP A 390 -14.61 24.30 -14.00
CA ASP A 390 -15.92 23.77 -14.40
C ASP A 390 -15.82 22.80 -15.60
N GLU A 391 -16.95 22.24 -16.03
CA GLU A 391 -17.04 21.31 -17.17
C GLU A 391 -16.63 21.94 -18.52
N LEU A 392 -16.63 23.27 -18.62
CA LEU A 392 -16.22 24.03 -19.80
C LEU A 392 -14.78 24.53 -19.70
N GLY A 393 -14.08 24.24 -18.60
CA GLY A 393 -12.71 24.66 -18.34
C GLY A 393 -12.57 26.10 -17.83
N LYS A 394 -13.64 26.70 -17.30
CA LYS A 394 -13.56 28.01 -16.63
C LYS A 394 -13.11 27.84 -15.19
N LEU A 395 -12.26 28.76 -14.73
CA LEU A 395 -11.71 28.72 -13.38
C LEU A 395 -12.77 28.99 -12.32
N LEU A 396 -12.70 28.22 -11.23
CA LEU A 396 -13.54 28.29 -10.05
C LEU A 396 -12.74 28.78 -8.85
N ASP A 397 -13.35 29.63 -8.03
CA ASP A 397 -12.80 29.98 -6.72
C ASP A 397 -13.10 28.92 -5.66
N CYS A 398 -12.60 29.14 -4.45
CA CYS A 398 -12.80 28.26 -3.30
C CYS A 398 -14.27 28.01 -2.93
N ASP A 399 -15.19 28.88 -3.36
CA ASP A 399 -16.63 28.77 -3.11
C ASP A 399 -17.37 28.12 -4.30
N GLY A 400 -16.64 27.73 -5.35
CA GLY A 400 -17.20 27.14 -6.57
C GLY A 400 -17.77 28.16 -7.57
N SER A 401 -17.47 29.45 -7.41
CA SER A 401 -17.92 30.51 -8.32
C SER A 401 -16.89 30.81 -9.40
N HIS A 402 -17.35 31.23 -10.59
CA HIS A 402 -16.43 31.56 -11.68
C HIS A 402 -15.53 32.75 -11.32
N THR A 403 -14.24 32.61 -11.55
CA THR A 403 -13.24 33.64 -11.22
C THR A 403 -12.22 33.80 -12.34
N THR A 404 -11.70 35.01 -12.51
CA THR A 404 -10.47 35.28 -13.27
C THR A 404 -9.30 35.59 -12.34
N ASP A 405 -9.55 35.70 -11.04
CA ASP A 405 -8.54 35.92 -10.02
C ASP A 405 -7.96 34.57 -9.57
N LEU A 406 -6.75 34.27 -10.05
CA LEU A 406 -6.03 33.04 -9.78
C LEU A 406 -5.71 32.82 -8.30
N ARG A 407 -5.68 33.89 -7.49
CA ARG A 407 -5.44 33.82 -6.04
C ARG A 407 -6.61 33.20 -5.27
N ARG A 408 -7.79 33.18 -5.89
CA ARG A 408 -9.01 32.59 -5.32
C ARG A 408 -9.16 31.11 -5.67
N VAL A 409 -8.35 30.60 -6.59
CA VAL A 409 -8.39 29.19 -7.03
C VAL A 409 -7.55 28.36 -6.05
N ALA A 410 -8.21 27.56 -5.22
CA ALA A 410 -7.54 26.76 -4.19
C ALA A 410 -7.03 25.41 -4.71
N GLY A 411 -7.69 24.84 -5.73
CA GLY A 411 -7.34 23.55 -6.32
C GLY A 411 -6.14 23.60 -7.25
N TYR A 412 -5.65 22.41 -7.61
CA TYR A 412 -4.64 22.25 -8.65
C TYR A 412 -5.16 22.76 -9.99
N ARG A 413 -4.27 23.44 -10.73
CA ARG A 413 -4.57 23.98 -12.06
C ARG A 413 -3.33 23.95 -12.94
N LEU A 414 -3.55 24.12 -14.24
CA LEU A 414 -2.45 24.39 -15.15
C LEU A 414 -1.85 25.77 -14.86
N PRO A 415 -0.52 25.93 -14.97
CA PRO A 415 0.10 27.25 -14.90
C PRO A 415 -0.36 28.08 -16.09
N THR A 416 -0.49 29.39 -15.89
CA THR A 416 -0.55 30.34 -17.00
C THR A 416 0.77 30.33 -17.76
N GLU A 417 0.76 30.83 -19.01
CA GLU A 417 1.99 31.00 -19.79
C GLU A 417 3.04 31.85 -19.04
N ALA A 418 2.60 32.94 -18.41
CA ALA A 418 3.44 33.79 -17.59
C ALA A 418 4.04 33.07 -16.37
N GLU A 419 3.24 32.32 -15.62
CA GLU A 419 3.73 31.53 -14.47
C GLU A 419 4.73 30.45 -14.92
N TRP A 420 4.47 29.80 -16.05
CA TRP A 420 5.34 28.77 -16.59
C TRP A 420 6.68 29.34 -17.05
N GLU A 421 6.68 30.42 -17.84
CA GLU A 421 7.94 31.03 -18.31
C GLU A 421 8.74 31.61 -17.15
N TYR A 422 8.08 32.30 -16.21
CA TYR A 422 8.73 32.84 -15.02
C TYR A 422 9.41 31.74 -14.19
N ALA A 423 8.71 30.64 -13.92
CA ALA A 423 9.28 29.50 -13.20
C ALA A 423 10.42 28.82 -13.98
N ALA A 424 10.26 28.66 -15.30
CA ALA A 424 11.28 28.06 -16.17
C ALA A 424 12.58 28.89 -16.23
N ARG A 425 12.48 30.21 -16.11
CA ARG A 425 13.63 31.13 -16.00
C ARG A 425 14.29 31.11 -14.61
N GLY A 426 13.67 30.47 -13.62
CA GLY A 426 14.17 30.38 -12.24
C GLY A 426 13.54 31.39 -11.27
N GLY A 427 12.48 32.09 -11.67
CA GLY A 427 11.83 33.15 -10.90
C GLY A 427 12.81 34.24 -10.46
N ASN A 428 12.66 34.80 -9.26
CA ASN A 428 13.61 35.76 -8.66
C ASN A 428 15.03 35.21 -8.45
N LYS A 429 15.25 33.91 -8.65
CA LYS A 429 16.57 33.26 -8.54
C LYS A 429 17.21 33.00 -9.90
N SER A 430 16.63 33.54 -10.98
CA SER A 430 17.27 33.55 -12.28
C SER A 430 18.67 34.14 -12.15
N ARG A 431 19.65 33.49 -12.79
CA ARG A 431 21.00 34.05 -12.91
C ARG A 431 21.04 34.80 -14.24
N ASP A 432 21.37 36.08 -14.17
CA ASP A 432 21.61 36.93 -15.35
C ASP A 432 22.70 36.34 -16.27
#